data_AF-A0A925KKC9-F1
#
_entry.id   AF-A0A925KKC9-F1
#
_cell.length_a   1.000
_cell.length_b   1.000
_cell.length_c   1.000
_cell.angle_alpha   90.00
_cell.angle_beta   90.00
_cell.angle_gamma   90.00
#
_symmetry.space_group_name_H-M   'P 1'
#
loop_
_entity.id
_entity.type
_entity.pdbx_description
1 polymer ?
#
loop_
_entity_poly.entity_id
_entity_poly.type
_entity_poly.pdbx_seq_one_letter_code
_entity_poly.pdbx_strand_id
1 'polypeptide(L)'
;MTRPTFTDQKLKPGFTIVELVLVITVLGILAIIGVISYNGIQLRAHNLARQDDLITVETQLEYYAIRNEGVYPATTNNPVANWKTIDVRTDSNCFNGSAQVDWVPGFTSLPQSVPNINSATGVDGNSGCYLYASNGTHYVLSAWNMLSVPQTTFPFYRRLGFRQFQTSTSTQFYSCNSDVIGGANGSSYDITQDYYKHSFTISNITDCDETPPSGA
;
A
#
# COMPACT_ATOMS: atom_id res chain seq x y z
N MET A 1 81.65 -20.14 -30.20
CA MET A 1 80.87 -21.33 -29.79
C MET A 1 80.12 -20.95 -28.51
N THR A 2 78.89 -20.45 -28.63
CA THR A 2 78.07 -20.00 -27.50
C THR A 2 76.91 -20.97 -27.31
N ARG A 3 76.84 -21.57 -26.13
CA ARG A 3 75.88 -22.63 -25.78
C ARG A 3 74.54 -21.97 -25.39
N PRO A 4 73.40 -22.39 -25.95
CA PRO A 4 72.12 -21.79 -25.62
C PRO A 4 71.72 -22.19 -24.19
N THR A 5 71.41 -21.19 -23.37
CA THR A 5 70.76 -21.34 -22.06
C THR A 5 69.26 -21.58 -22.27
N PHE A 6 68.78 -22.78 -21.90
CA PHE A 6 67.35 -23.07 -21.85
C PHE A 6 66.77 -22.41 -20.59
N THR A 7 65.95 -21.38 -20.79
CA THR A 7 65.18 -20.75 -19.72
C THR A 7 64.00 -21.67 -19.37
N ASP A 8 63.97 -22.18 -18.15
CA ASP A 8 62.92 -23.06 -17.65
C ASP A 8 61.61 -22.25 -17.48
N GLN A 9 60.71 -22.35 -18.46
CA GLN A 9 59.40 -21.70 -18.44
C GLN A 9 58.52 -22.43 -17.43
N LYS A 10 58.38 -21.91 -16.21
CA LYS A 10 57.40 -22.41 -15.24
C LYS A 10 55.99 -22.37 -15.86
N LEU A 11 55.42 -23.54 -16.11
CA LEU A 11 54.01 -23.69 -16.50
C LEU A 11 53.15 -23.10 -15.38
N LYS A 12 52.33 -22.10 -15.70
CA LYS A 12 51.34 -21.58 -14.76
C LYS A 12 50.32 -22.69 -14.49
N PRO A 13 50.00 -22.99 -13.22
CA PRO A 13 48.96 -23.97 -12.92
C PRO A 13 47.65 -23.51 -13.57
N GLY A 14 47.06 -24.40 -14.36
CA GLY A 14 45.75 -24.18 -14.99
C GLY A 14 44.62 -24.35 -13.97
N PHE A 15 43.54 -23.63 -14.17
CA PHE A 15 42.31 -23.78 -13.38
C PHE A 15 41.71 -25.17 -13.63
N THR A 16 41.33 -25.89 -12.57
CA THR A 16 40.67 -27.19 -12.73
C THR A 16 39.21 -27.02 -13.14
N ILE A 17 38.66 -28.02 -13.84
CA ILE A 17 37.23 -28.06 -14.16
C ILE A 17 36.40 -28.04 -12.87
N VAL A 18 36.86 -28.72 -11.82
CA VAL A 18 36.19 -28.76 -10.52
C VAL A 18 36.14 -27.38 -9.88
N GLU A 19 37.22 -26.60 -9.93
CA GLU A 19 37.23 -25.22 -9.42
C GLU A 19 36.25 -24.33 -10.18
N LEU A 20 36.17 -24.45 -11.51
CA LEU A 20 35.21 -23.67 -12.29
C LEU A 20 33.77 -24.08 -11.98
N VAL A 21 33.51 -25.39 -11.85
CA VAL A 21 32.18 -25.92 -11.53
C VAL A 21 31.73 -25.49 -10.13
N LEU A 22 32.62 -25.52 -9.14
CA LEU A 22 32.31 -25.04 -7.80
C LEU A 22 31.95 -23.55 -7.81
N VAL A 23 32.71 -22.72 -8.53
CA VAL A 23 32.46 -21.28 -8.61
C VAL A 23 31.09 -20.97 -9.21
N ILE A 24 30.74 -21.56 -10.36
CA ILE A 24 29.42 -21.33 -10.97
C ILE A 24 28.29 -21.87 -10.10
N THR A 25 28.53 -22.98 -9.38
CA THR A 25 27.54 -23.56 -8.46
C THR A 25 27.27 -22.61 -7.29
N VAL A 26 28.32 -22.07 -6.67
CA VAL A 26 28.20 -21.11 -5.56
C VAL A 26 27.53 -19.82 -6.05
N LEU A 27 27.91 -19.30 -7.23
CA LEU A 27 27.26 -18.13 -7.82
C LEU A 27 25.77 -18.38 -8.10
N GLY A 28 25.41 -19.57 -8.59
CA GLY A 28 24.03 -19.96 -8.82
C GLY A 28 23.19 -19.98 -7.54
N ILE A 29 23.73 -20.58 -6.47
CA ILE A 29 23.04 -20.62 -5.16
C ILE A 29 22.86 -19.20 -4.59
N LEU A 30 23.91 -18.37 -4.63
CA LEU A 30 23.86 -17.00 -4.13
C LEU A 30 22.87 -16.12 -4.92
N ALA A 31 22.81 -16.29 -6.25
CA ALA A 31 21.89 -15.54 -7.10
C ALA A 31 20.43 -15.84 -6.77
N ILE A 32 20.07 -17.12 -6.57
CA ILE A 32 18.70 -17.53 -6.24
C ILE A 32 18.26 -16.94 -4.89
N ILE A 33 19.11 -17.06 -3.86
CA ILE A 33 18.84 -16.48 -2.53
C ILE A 33 18.67 -14.96 -2.63
N GLY A 34 19.52 -14.30 -3.42
CA GLY A 34 19.47 -12.86 -3.66
C GLY A 34 18.12 -12.40 -4.23
N VAL A 35 17.60 -13.09 -5.26
CA VAL A 35 16.33 -12.74 -5.89
C VAL A 35 15.15 -12.82 -4.91
N ILE A 36 15.06 -13.89 -4.13
CA ILE A 36 13.96 -14.08 -3.17
C ILE A 36 14.00 -13.02 -2.06
N SER A 37 15.20 -12.75 -1.52
CA SER A 37 15.38 -11.76 -0.46
C SER A 37 15.06 -10.34 -0.94
N TYR A 38 15.45 -10.00 -2.17
CA TYR A 38 15.25 -8.68 -2.75
C TYR A 38 13.76 -8.32 -2.87
N ASN A 39 12.92 -9.23 -3.36
CA ASN A 39 11.47 -9.00 -3.49
C ASN A 39 10.80 -8.70 -2.14
N GLY A 40 11.18 -9.42 -1.08
CA GLY A 40 10.64 -9.20 0.27
C GLY A 40 11.03 -7.84 0.86
N ILE A 41 12.27 -7.40 0.62
CA ILE A 41 12.77 -6.09 1.08
C ILE A 41 12.05 -4.94 0.36
N GLN A 42 11.88 -5.04 -0.96
CA GLN A 42 11.14 -4.02 -1.72
C GLN A 42 9.71 -3.87 -1.23
N LEU A 43 8.99 -4.98 -1.03
CA LEU A 43 7.62 -4.96 -0.51
C LEU A 43 7.53 -4.25 0.85
N ARG A 44 8.47 -4.56 1.76
CA ARG A 44 8.54 -3.90 3.08
C ARG A 44 8.84 -2.42 2.95
N ALA A 45 9.77 -2.03 2.08
CA ALA A 45 10.11 -0.63 1.83
C ALA A 45 8.91 0.15 1.29
N HIS A 46 8.15 -0.42 0.36
CA HIS A 46 6.91 0.20 -0.15
C HIS A 46 5.84 0.35 0.94
N ASN A 47 5.65 -0.66 1.79
CA ASN A 47 4.72 -0.58 2.92
C ASN A 47 5.12 0.50 3.94
N LEU A 48 6.42 0.65 4.20
CA LEU A 48 6.93 1.71 5.08
C LEU A 48 6.74 3.10 4.45
N ALA A 49 7.02 3.24 3.16
CA ALA A 49 6.79 4.50 2.44
C ALA A 49 5.32 4.92 2.50
N ARG A 50 4.38 3.98 2.33
CA ARG A 50 2.94 4.26 2.46
C ARG A 50 2.55 4.73 3.85
N GLN A 51 3.11 4.11 4.90
CA GLN A 51 2.86 4.54 6.28
C GLN A 51 3.39 5.96 6.52
N ASP A 52 4.61 6.24 6.04
CA ASP A 52 5.24 7.56 6.15
C ASP A 52 4.45 8.65 5.40
N ASP A 53 3.95 8.32 4.21
CA ASP A 53 3.06 9.18 3.43
C ASP A 53 1.78 9.50 4.22
N LEU A 54 1.13 8.50 4.83
CA LEU A 54 -0.07 8.74 5.64
C LEU A 54 0.22 9.60 6.88
N ILE A 55 1.31 9.34 7.60
CA ILE A 55 1.71 10.14 8.78
C ILE A 55 2.02 11.58 8.39
N THR A 56 2.67 11.77 7.24
CA THR A 56 2.98 13.11 6.71
C THR A 56 1.70 13.88 6.42
N VAL A 57 0.72 13.24 5.76
CA VAL A 57 -0.58 13.87 5.46
C VAL A 57 -1.40 14.08 6.73
N GLU A 58 -1.43 13.14 7.66
CA GLU A 58 -2.05 13.28 8.99
C GLU A 58 -1.50 14.50 9.72
N THR A 59 -0.18 14.65 9.77
CA THR A 59 0.47 15.81 10.41
C THR A 59 0.02 17.13 9.77
N GLN A 60 -0.14 17.16 8.46
CA GLN A 60 -0.67 18.34 7.75
C GLN A 60 -2.17 18.57 8.05
N LEU A 61 -2.96 17.51 8.19
CA LEU A 61 -4.38 17.58 8.60
C LEU A 61 -4.53 18.18 10.00
N GLU A 62 -3.75 17.69 10.96
CA GLU A 62 -3.75 18.22 12.33
C GLU A 62 -3.30 19.69 12.35
N TYR A 63 -2.28 20.04 11.55
CA TYR A 63 -1.84 21.43 11.42
C TYR A 63 -2.92 22.33 10.81
N TYR A 64 -3.62 21.83 9.80
CA TYR A 64 -4.74 22.54 9.18
C TYR A 64 -5.86 22.75 10.20
N ALA A 65 -6.24 21.72 10.96
CA ALA A 65 -7.27 21.83 11.98
C ALA A 65 -6.91 22.87 13.05
N ILE A 66 -5.67 22.91 13.52
CA ILE A 66 -5.20 23.95 14.45
C ILE A 66 -5.39 25.37 13.89
N ARG A 67 -5.14 25.56 12.58
CA ARG A 67 -5.30 26.85 11.92
C ARG A 67 -6.75 27.22 11.58
N ASN A 68 -7.65 26.24 11.55
CA ASN A 68 -9.03 26.40 11.13
C ASN A 68 -10.02 26.01 12.25
N GLU A 69 -9.71 26.38 13.50
CA GLU A 69 -10.63 26.21 14.65
C GLU A 69 -11.08 24.76 14.91
N GLY A 70 -10.19 23.80 14.66
CA GLY A 70 -10.45 22.36 14.81
C GLY A 70 -11.15 21.73 13.60
N VAL A 71 -11.31 22.46 12.50
CA VAL A 71 -11.99 21.97 11.29
C VAL A 71 -11.00 21.39 10.29
N TYR A 72 -11.24 20.17 9.83
CA TYR A 72 -10.47 19.51 8.77
C TYR A 72 -10.97 19.91 7.36
N PRO A 73 -10.17 19.74 6.30
CA PRO A 73 -10.60 20.00 4.93
C PRO A 73 -11.80 19.14 4.51
N ALA A 74 -13.01 19.71 4.51
CA ALA A 74 -14.21 18.94 4.19
C ALA A 74 -14.23 18.53 2.71
N THR A 75 -14.54 17.26 2.45
CA THR A 75 -14.85 16.72 1.12
C THR A 75 -16.35 16.49 0.94
N THR A 76 -17.13 16.54 2.02
CA THR A 76 -18.58 16.35 2.03
C THR A 76 -19.28 17.10 3.16
N ASN A 77 -20.59 17.23 3.06
CA ASN A 77 -21.44 17.98 3.98
C ASN A 77 -22.17 17.06 4.98
N ASN A 78 -22.13 15.72 4.82
CA ASN A 78 -22.96 14.81 5.63
C ASN A 78 -22.24 13.49 6.03
N PRO A 79 -21.75 13.38 7.27
CA PRO A 79 -20.89 12.28 7.72
C PRO A 79 -21.57 10.94 8.06
N VAL A 80 -22.87 10.86 8.30
CA VAL A 80 -23.44 9.67 8.99
C VAL A 80 -24.55 8.98 8.21
N ALA A 81 -25.07 9.58 7.14
CA ALA A 81 -26.24 9.03 6.46
C ALA A 81 -25.90 8.22 5.21
N ASN A 82 -25.02 8.69 4.31
CA ASN A 82 -24.74 8.05 3.00
C ASN A 82 -23.49 8.64 2.30
N TRP A 83 -22.27 8.14 2.54
CA TRP A 83 -21.09 8.59 1.78
C TRP A 83 -21.11 8.03 0.36
N LYS A 84 -21.19 8.91 -0.64
CA LYS A 84 -21.17 8.57 -2.08
C LYS A 84 -19.77 8.73 -2.66
N THR A 85 -19.54 8.22 -3.87
CA THR A 85 -18.20 8.21 -4.50
C THR A 85 -17.64 9.61 -4.66
N ILE A 86 -18.52 10.58 -4.85
CA ILE A 86 -18.20 11.99 -5.04
C ILE A 86 -17.67 12.68 -3.77
N ASP A 87 -17.92 12.09 -2.59
CA ASP A 87 -17.50 12.60 -1.29
C ASP A 87 -16.08 12.12 -0.90
N VAL A 88 -15.56 11.12 -1.62
CA VAL A 88 -14.23 10.57 -1.43
C VAL A 88 -13.31 11.16 -2.49
N ARG A 89 -12.22 11.78 -2.05
CA ARG A 89 -11.17 12.23 -2.95
C ARG A 89 -10.06 11.19 -3.02
N THR A 90 -9.49 11.05 -4.21
CA THR A 90 -8.50 10.03 -4.53
C THR A 90 -7.33 10.66 -5.25
N ASP A 91 -6.14 10.10 -5.06
CA ASP A 91 -5.00 10.44 -5.90
C ASP A 91 -5.19 10.02 -7.38
N SER A 92 -4.22 10.34 -8.24
CA SER A 92 -4.35 10.13 -9.68
C SER A 92 -4.35 8.68 -10.14
N ASN A 93 -3.93 7.74 -9.30
CA ASN A 93 -3.67 6.35 -9.70
C ASN A 93 -4.72 5.37 -9.17
N CYS A 94 -5.79 5.91 -8.58
CA CYS A 94 -6.90 5.16 -8.06
C CYS A 94 -7.79 4.56 -9.15
N PHE A 95 -8.22 3.30 -8.96
CA PHE A 95 -9.15 2.64 -9.86
C PHE A 95 -10.49 3.40 -9.87
N ASN A 96 -10.86 4.01 -11.01
CA ASN A 96 -12.01 4.91 -11.16
C ASN A 96 -11.97 6.20 -10.33
N GLY A 97 -10.80 6.60 -9.81
CA GLY A 97 -10.62 7.90 -9.18
C GLY A 97 -10.67 9.05 -10.18
N SER A 98 -11.18 10.21 -9.78
CA SER A 98 -10.93 11.43 -10.53
C SER A 98 -9.47 11.83 -10.28
N ALA A 99 -8.67 12.03 -11.33
CA ALA A 99 -7.28 12.44 -11.18
C ALA A 99 -7.21 13.83 -10.50
N GLN A 100 -6.98 13.83 -9.19
CA GLN A 100 -6.81 15.02 -8.37
C GLN A 100 -5.41 14.96 -7.78
N VAL A 101 -4.54 15.87 -8.23
CA VAL A 101 -3.22 16.08 -7.63
C VAL A 101 -3.38 16.50 -6.15
N ASP A 102 -4.51 17.16 -5.83
CA ASP A 102 -4.86 17.67 -4.51
C ASP A 102 -6.04 16.88 -3.90
N TRP A 103 -5.82 15.58 -3.68
CA TRP A 103 -6.82 14.68 -3.10
C TRP A 103 -7.16 14.98 -1.63
N VAL A 104 -6.45 15.92 -0.98
CA VAL A 104 -6.89 16.63 0.23
C VAL A 104 -7.14 18.10 -0.13
N PRO A 105 -8.35 18.65 0.07
CA PRO A 105 -8.65 20.03 -0.28
C PRO A 105 -7.70 21.04 0.39
N GLY A 106 -7.16 21.97 -0.40
CA GLY A 106 -6.28 23.04 0.09
C GLY A 106 -4.84 22.60 0.38
N PHE A 107 -4.49 21.33 0.16
CA PHE A 107 -3.12 20.85 0.29
C PHE A 107 -2.50 20.77 -1.09
N THR A 108 -1.21 21.05 -1.18
CA THR A 108 -0.42 20.94 -2.41
C THR A 108 0.69 19.91 -2.21
N SER A 109 1.23 19.35 -3.30
CA SER A 109 2.37 18.40 -3.24
C SER A 109 2.11 17.16 -2.36
N LEU A 110 0.88 16.64 -2.43
CA LEU A 110 0.52 15.39 -1.75
C LEU A 110 1.22 14.19 -2.39
N PRO A 111 1.53 13.15 -1.61
CA PRO A 111 2.05 11.90 -2.16
C PRO A 111 1.05 11.31 -3.15
N GLN A 112 1.58 10.67 -4.19
CA GLN A 112 0.81 9.94 -5.18
C GLN A 112 1.23 8.48 -5.11
N SER A 113 0.26 7.57 -5.12
CA SER A 113 0.53 6.14 -5.21
C SER A 113 1.24 5.82 -6.51
N VAL A 114 2.02 4.74 -6.55
CA VAL A 114 2.76 4.34 -7.75
C VAL A 114 1.85 3.59 -8.74
N PRO A 115 1.78 3.98 -10.02
CA PRO A 115 1.11 3.21 -11.06
C PRO A 115 1.67 1.78 -11.14
N ASN A 116 0.81 0.82 -11.43
CA ASN A 116 0.92 -0.63 -11.14
C ASN A 116 2.01 -1.44 -11.82
N ILE A 117 3.05 -0.81 -12.33
CA ILE A 117 4.05 -1.53 -13.11
C ILE A 117 4.83 -2.51 -12.22
N ASN A 118 4.88 -2.29 -10.89
CA ASN A 118 5.49 -3.18 -9.88
C ASN A 118 4.89 -3.05 -8.46
N SER A 119 3.66 -2.58 -8.33
CA SER A 119 3.05 -2.29 -7.02
C SER A 119 2.49 -3.55 -6.36
N ALA A 120 2.58 -3.64 -5.04
CA ALA A 120 1.82 -4.63 -4.28
C ALA A 120 0.32 -4.35 -4.48
N THR A 121 -0.41 -5.28 -5.09
CA THR A 121 -1.85 -5.21 -5.28
C THR A 121 -2.56 -5.90 -4.13
N GLY A 122 -3.59 -5.29 -3.56
CA GLY A 122 -4.44 -5.94 -2.56
C GLY A 122 -5.49 -6.86 -3.18
N VAL A 123 -6.71 -6.73 -2.71
CA VAL A 123 -7.90 -7.45 -3.16
C VAL A 123 -8.12 -7.24 -4.67
N ASP A 124 -8.63 -8.29 -5.33
CA ASP A 124 -9.00 -8.36 -6.75
C ASP A 124 -7.85 -8.09 -7.75
N GLY A 125 -6.59 -8.06 -7.28
CA GLY A 125 -5.45 -7.67 -8.11
C GLY A 125 -5.52 -6.21 -8.58
N ASN A 126 -6.37 -5.40 -7.94
CA ASN A 126 -6.68 -4.04 -8.35
C ASN A 126 -5.73 -3.00 -7.76
N SER A 127 -5.74 -1.85 -8.42
CA SER A 127 -5.08 -0.60 -8.03
C SER A 127 -5.49 -0.06 -6.66
N GLY A 128 -4.67 -0.21 -5.63
CA GLY A 128 -4.75 0.65 -4.46
C GLY A 128 -4.26 2.09 -4.73
N CYS A 129 -4.70 3.01 -3.88
CA CYS A 129 -4.52 4.47 -4.04
C CYS A 129 -4.68 5.19 -2.69
N TYR A 130 -4.25 6.45 -2.62
CA TYR A 130 -4.54 7.28 -1.46
C TYR A 130 -5.96 7.84 -1.54
N LEU A 131 -6.69 7.72 -0.43
CA LEU A 131 -8.07 8.16 -0.28
C LEU A 131 -8.19 9.09 0.92
N TYR A 132 -9.02 10.11 0.75
CA TYR A 132 -9.39 11.04 1.82
C TYR A 132 -10.89 11.36 1.78
N ALA A 133 -11.49 11.38 2.96
CA ALA A 133 -12.84 11.89 3.16
C ALA A 133 -12.94 12.60 4.51
N SER A 134 -13.63 13.73 4.55
CA SER A 134 -13.93 14.45 5.79
C SER A 134 -15.21 15.27 5.71
N ASN A 135 -15.89 15.39 6.85
CA ASN A 135 -17.04 16.27 7.07
C ASN A 135 -16.64 17.59 7.77
N GLY A 136 -15.35 17.83 8.00
CA GLY A 136 -14.84 18.95 8.79
C GLY A 136 -14.57 18.64 10.27
N THR A 137 -15.16 17.61 10.86
CA THR A 137 -14.94 17.22 12.27
C THR A 137 -14.23 15.86 12.39
N HIS A 138 -14.64 14.92 11.57
CA HIS A 138 -14.08 13.60 11.41
C HIS A 138 -13.45 13.46 10.03
N TYR A 139 -12.39 12.67 9.94
CA TYR A 139 -11.76 12.33 8.67
C TYR A 139 -11.37 10.87 8.63
N VAL A 140 -11.23 10.36 7.41
CA VAL A 140 -10.67 9.05 7.11
C VAL A 140 -9.64 9.24 6.01
N LEU A 141 -8.42 8.80 6.30
CA LEU A 141 -7.26 8.87 5.44
C LEU A 141 -6.75 7.44 5.23
N SER A 142 -6.60 6.98 3.99
CA SER A 142 -6.22 5.59 3.72
C SER A 142 -5.27 5.42 2.55
N ALA A 143 -4.29 4.53 2.73
CA ALA A 143 -3.59 3.86 1.64
C ALA A 143 -4.41 2.62 1.27
N TRP A 144 -5.48 2.82 0.51
CA TRP A 144 -6.50 1.82 0.25
C TRP A 144 -6.01 0.76 -0.72
N ASN A 145 -6.26 -0.51 -0.42
CA ASN A 145 -5.99 -1.67 -1.27
C ASN A 145 -4.54 -1.80 -1.81
N MET A 146 -3.57 -1.22 -1.10
CA MET A 146 -2.17 -1.16 -1.55
C MET A 146 -1.29 -2.30 -1.04
N LEU A 147 -1.83 -3.19 -0.22
CA LEU A 147 -1.05 -4.22 0.46
C LEU A 147 -1.33 -5.58 -0.14
N SER A 148 -0.30 -6.29 -0.61
CA SER A 148 -0.45 -7.66 -1.11
C SER A 148 -0.59 -8.71 -0.02
N VAL A 149 -0.25 -8.36 1.22
CA VAL A 149 -0.37 -9.23 2.39
C VAL A 149 -1.34 -8.60 3.38
N PRO A 150 -2.38 -9.33 3.82
CA PRO A 150 -3.35 -8.81 4.76
C PRO A 150 -2.68 -8.46 6.10
N GLN A 151 -3.03 -7.31 6.66
CA GLN A 151 -2.67 -6.88 7.99
C GLN A 151 -3.75 -7.29 8.99
N THR A 152 -3.32 -7.61 10.20
CA THR A 152 -4.21 -8.01 11.30
C THR A 152 -3.88 -7.30 12.61
N THR A 153 -2.92 -6.36 12.60
CA THR A 153 -2.38 -5.75 13.83
C THR A 153 -2.34 -4.22 13.76
N PHE A 154 -2.66 -3.61 14.90
CA PHE A 154 -2.58 -2.16 15.19
C PHE A 154 -1.13 -1.66 15.06
N PRO A 155 -0.84 -0.36 14.74
CA PRO A 155 -1.74 0.81 14.65
C PRO A 155 -2.39 1.09 13.30
N PHE A 156 -1.93 0.46 12.22
CA PHE A 156 -2.39 0.84 10.88
C PHE A 156 -3.49 -0.05 10.30
N TYR A 157 -3.81 -1.16 10.97
CA TYR A 157 -5.02 -1.94 10.69
C TYR A 157 -6.17 -1.42 11.53
N ARG A 158 -7.23 -1.00 10.85
CA ARG A 158 -8.51 -0.61 11.42
C ARG A 158 -9.64 -1.25 10.63
N ARG A 159 -10.71 -1.69 11.30
CA ARG A 159 -11.97 -2.10 10.64
C ARG A 159 -12.90 -0.92 10.43
N LEU A 160 -12.28 0.20 10.05
CA LEU A 160 -12.85 1.49 9.74
C LEU A 160 -12.08 2.01 8.53
N GLY A 161 -12.78 2.44 7.49
CA GLY A 161 -12.13 2.86 6.24
C GLY A 161 -13.00 2.60 5.02
N PHE A 162 -12.36 2.25 3.89
CA PHE A 162 -13.04 2.12 2.60
C PHE A 162 -13.24 0.67 2.15
N ARG A 163 -14.47 0.33 1.72
CA ARG A 163 -14.87 -1.07 1.43
C ARG A 163 -14.66 -1.56 0.00
N GLN A 164 -15.10 -0.85 -1.05
CA GLN A 164 -14.93 -1.30 -2.45
C GLN A 164 -15.23 -0.15 -3.44
N PHE A 165 -14.42 -0.04 -4.49
CA PHE A 165 -14.66 0.88 -5.61
C PHE A 165 -15.24 0.12 -6.81
N GLN A 166 -16.58 0.03 -6.92
CA GLN A 166 -17.24 -0.72 -8.01
C GLN A 166 -17.58 0.15 -9.22
N THR A 167 -18.24 1.31 -9.02
CA THR A 167 -18.63 2.26 -10.08
C THR A 167 -18.90 3.66 -9.50
N SER A 168 -19.01 4.68 -10.37
CA SER A 168 -19.39 6.07 -10.03
C SER A 168 -20.81 6.23 -9.44
N THR A 169 -21.58 5.14 -9.31
CA THR A 169 -22.96 5.12 -8.80
C THR A 169 -23.15 4.24 -7.57
N SER A 170 -22.10 3.55 -7.09
CA SER A 170 -22.17 2.84 -5.79
C SER A 170 -22.35 3.86 -4.66
N THR A 171 -23.02 3.50 -3.56
CA THR A 171 -23.52 4.46 -2.56
C THR A 171 -22.98 4.26 -1.14
N GLN A 172 -21.97 3.41 -0.93
CA GLN A 172 -21.39 3.20 0.40
C GLN A 172 -19.90 2.88 0.28
N PHE A 173 -19.07 3.91 0.45
CA PHE A 173 -17.60 3.79 0.35
C PHE A 173 -16.92 3.67 1.69
N TYR A 174 -17.48 4.31 2.72
CA TYR A 174 -17.03 4.19 4.10
C TYR A 174 -17.98 3.29 4.88
N SER A 175 -17.40 2.34 5.62
CA SER A 175 -18.15 1.67 6.67
C SER A 175 -17.28 1.49 7.91
N CYS A 176 -17.94 1.64 9.05
CA CYS A 176 -17.44 1.06 10.28
C CYS A 176 -17.87 -0.40 10.27
N ASN A 177 -16.90 -1.32 10.19
CA ASN A 177 -17.07 -2.74 10.44
C ASN A 177 -18.37 -3.38 9.90
N SER A 178 -18.56 -3.25 8.58
CA SER A 178 -19.73 -3.82 7.93
C SER A 178 -19.78 -5.35 8.06
N ASP A 179 -20.97 -5.91 8.26
CA ASP A 179 -21.25 -7.35 8.27
C ASP A 179 -21.24 -7.99 6.87
N VAL A 180 -21.22 -7.15 5.82
CA VAL A 180 -21.25 -7.51 4.40
C VAL A 180 -19.97 -7.07 3.67
N ILE A 181 -18.83 -7.06 4.38
CA ILE A 181 -17.52 -6.70 3.79
C ILE A 181 -17.17 -7.68 2.68
N GLY A 182 -16.77 -7.14 1.53
CA GLY A 182 -16.33 -7.95 0.40
C GLY A 182 -17.42 -8.73 -0.31
N GLY A 183 -18.65 -8.74 0.19
CA GLY A 183 -19.77 -9.38 -0.48
C GLY A 183 -20.18 -8.59 -1.73
N ALA A 184 -20.21 -9.26 -2.88
CA ALA A 184 -20.80 -8.68 -4.09
C ALA A 184 -22.23 -8.19 -3.79
N ASN A 185 -22.50 -6.91 -4.07
CA ASN A 185 -23.81 -6.27 -3.90
C ASN A 185 -24.42 -6.39 -2.48
N GLY A 186 -23.61 -6.37 -1.42
CA GLY A 186 -24.11 -6.40 -0.04
C GLY A 186 -24.50 -7.80 0.47
N SER A 187 -23.88 -8.84 -0.11
CA SER A 187 -23.97 -10.22 0.38
C SER A 187 -23.19 -10.43 1.69
N SER A 188 -23.29 -11.62 2.30
CA SER A 188 -22.51 -12.01 3.50
C SER A 188 -21.01 -11.73 3.38
N TYR A 189 -20.34 -11.57 4.54
CA TYR A 189 -18.90 -11.39 4.66
C TYR A 189 -18.08 -12.34 3.77
N ASP A 190 -17.18 -11.77 2.95
CA ASP A 190 -16.21 -12.48 2.13
C ASP A 190 -14.78 -12.06 2.53
N ILE A 191 -14.06 -12.98 3.17
CA ILE A 191 -12.68 -12.76 3.62
C ILE A 191 -11.71 -12.48 2.47
N THR A 192 -11.98 -13.00 1.27
CA THR A 192 -11.13 -12.78 0.10
C THR A 192 -11.27 -11.37 -0.45
N GLN A 193 -12.33 -10.68 -0.07
CA GLN A 193 -12.62 -9.30 -0.42
C GLN A 193 -12.63 -8.36 0.81
N ASP A 194 -11.86 -8.68 1.86
CA ASP A 194 -11.70 -7.80 3.02
C ASP A 194 -10.66 -6.69 2.77
N TYR A 195 -11.11 -5.60 2.13
CA TYR A 195 -10.27 -4.45 1.79
C TYR A 195 -9.64 -3.76 3.02
N TYR A 196 -10.19 -3.90 4.24
CA TYR A 196 -9.60 -3.34 5.45
C TYR A 196 -8.24 -3.97 5.76
N LYS A 197 -8.12 -5.28 5.56
CA LYS A 197 -6.86 -6.00 5.78
C LYS A 197 -5.79 -5.61 4.77
N HIS A 198 -6.19 -5.11 3.60
CA HIS A 198 -5.29 -4.72 2.52
C HIS A 198 -5.03 -3.20 2.45
N SER A 199 -5.40 -2.46 3.50
CA SER A 199 -5.27 -1.01 3.56
C SER A 199 -4.58 -0.58 4.85
N PHE A 200 -3.90 0.57 4.80
CA PHE A 200 -3.57 1.32 6.01
C PHE A 200 -4.58 2.44 6.19
N THR A 201 -5.11 2.63 7.40
CA THR A 201 -6.10 3.68 7.66
C THR A 201 -5.77 4.47 8.93
N ILE A 202 -5.80 5.79 8.80
CA ILE A 202 -5.71 6.77 9.87
C ILE A 202 -7.03 7.54 9.93
N SER A 203 -7.55 7.75 11.13
CA SER A 203 -8.80 8.49 11.34
C SER A 203 -8.92 8.91 12.80
N ASN A 204 -9.55 10.06 13.05
CA ASN A 204 -9.89 10.54 14.37
C ASN A 204 -11.25 10.02 14.89
N ILE A 205 -11.91 9.11 14.17
CA ILE A 205 -13.15 8.46 14.59
C ILE A 205 -12.81 7.40 15.66
N THR A 206 -13.48 7.45 16.81
CA THR A 206 -13.20 6.54 17.96
C THR A 206 -14.42 5.75 18.44
N ASP A 207 -15.60 6.08 17.94
CA ASP A 207 -16.90 5.48 18.30
C ASP A 207 -17.31 4.34 17.35
N CYS A 208 -16.41 3.92 16.46
CA CYS A 208 -16.62 2.77 15.59
C CYS A 208 -16.42 1.45 16.35
N ASP A 209 -17.39 0.55 16.25
CA ASP A 209 -17.22 -0.85 16.65
C ASP A 209 -16.34 -1.56 15.61
N GLU A 210 -15.06 -1.75 15.89
CA GLU A 210 -14.11 -2.43 15.01
C GLU A 210 -14.02 -3.95 15.27
N THR A 211 -14.99 -4.56 15.96
CA THR A 211 -14.97 -6.00 16.26
C THR A 211 -15.24 -6.85 15.00
N PRO A 212 -14.36 -7.78 14.59
CA PRO A 212 -14.57 -8.51 13.35
C PRO A 212 -15.94 -9.23 13.30
N PRO A 213 -16.67 -9.18 12.16
CA PRO A 213 -17.92 -9.89 12.00
C PRO A 213 -17.68 -11.40 12.03
N SER A 214 -18.75 -12.18 12.22
CA SER A 214 -18.64 -13.63 12.26
C SER A 214 -18.01 -14.18 10.97
N GLY A 215 -16.92 -14.94 11.11
CA GLY A 215 -16.18 -15.53 10.00
C GLY A 215 -14.95 -14.75 9.52
N ALA A 216 -14.63 -13.60 10.14
CA ALA A 216 -13.50 -12.73 9.77
C ALA A 216 -12.14 -13.08 10.38
#